data_AF-A0A8T4EGJ8-F1
#
_entry.id   AF-A0A8T4EGJ8-F1
#
_cell.length_a   1.000
_cell.length_b   1.000
_cell.length_c   1.000
_cell.angle_alpha   90.00
_cell.angle_beta   90.00
_cell.angle_gamma   90.00
#
_symmetry.space_group_name_H-M   'P 1'
#
loop_
_entity.id
_entity.type
_entity.pdbx_description
1 polymer ?
#
loop_
_entity_poly.entity_id
_entity_poly.type
_entity_poly.pdbx_seq_one_letter_code
_entity_poly.pdbx_strand_id
1 'polypeptide(L)'
;MVKKRGVHRHISKTHHENPLPPGIKILVVYSALIAFFYLLYLVLGKTNPISLFFGKFIYGNAAYLIEYLSLAVLISIIYGLAKRQYWAFYVSLIWFTFGALNALISLFLFSSEFDVLKNVLIISSFVVVLLNGLIAWYVYSEKEYFKVRHLNKETKAKDKFFVYVVSTFIIVSILVLASFGLNFYNTTLKTTNKLIAELEMSPVPEIHCASKKGNEKDICYLIISIMLNGENSDVCENIDSDFYKMTCYRSLK
;
A
#
# COMPACT_ATOMS: atom_id res chain seq x y z
N MET A 1 -52.29 58.65 -4.46
CA MET A 1 -51.08 58.15 -3.76
C MET A 1 -51.01 56.64 -3.91
N VAL A 2 -50.11 56.12 -4.76
CA VAL A 2 -49.95 54.68 -5.00
C VAL A 2 -48.84 54.14 -4.09
N LYS A 3 -49.23 53.25 -3.16
CA LYS A 3 -48.33 52.59 -2.20
C LYS A 3 -47.49 51.55 -2.96
N LYS A 4 -46.25 51.90 -3.33
CA LYS A 4 -45.28 50.96 -3.92
C LYS A 4 -45.02 49.83 -2.92
N ARG A 5 -45.44 48.61 -3.26
CA ARG A 5 -45.10 47.39 -2.52
C ARG A 5 -43.60 47.14 -2.71
N GLY A 6 -42.88 47.09 -1.60
CA GLY A 6 -41.48 46.70 -1.58
C GLY A 6 -41.32 45.28 -2.10
N VAL A 7 -40.66 45.15 -3.25
CA VAL A 7 -40.13 43.88 -3.76
C VAL A 7 -38.94 43.54 -2.85
N HIS A 8 -39.18 42.76 -1.80
CA HIS A 8 -38.09 42.10 -1.10
C HIS A 8 -37.48 41.05 -2.04
N ARG A 9 -36.39 41.44 -2.70
CA ARG A 9 -35.48 40.50 -3.37
C ARG A 9 -35.02 39.49 -2.32
N HIS A 10 -35.47 38.24 -2.45
CA HIS A 10 -34.76 37.10 -1.88
C HIS A 10 -33.37 37.06 -2.52
N ILE A 11 -32.40 37.70 -1.88
CA ILE A 11 -30.99 37.43 -2.12
C ILE A 11 -30.78 36.01 -1.60
N SER A 12 -30.88 35.04 -2.51
CA SER A 12 -30.33 33.71 -2.34
C SER A 12 -28.88 33.88 -1.91
N LYS A 13 -28.61 33.76 -0.60
CA LYS A 13 -27.25 33.61 -0.09
C LYS A 13 -26.71 32.33 -0.71
N THR A 14 -25.96 32.47 -1.79
CA THR A 14 -25.10 31.42 -2.30
C THR A 14 -24.26 30.95 -1.13
N HIS A 15 -24.52 29.74 -0.65
CA HIS A 15 -23.72 29.06 0.36
C HIS A 15 -22.29 28.98 -0.19
N HIS A 16 -21.44 29.95 0.15
CA HIS A 16 -20.00 29.78 -0.03
C HIS A 16 -19.60 28.65 0.93
N GLU A 17 -19.48 27.44 0.38
CA GLU A 17 -18.88 26.32 1.10
C GLU A 17 -17.49 26.77 1.54
N ASN A 18 -17.29 26.92 2.85
CA ASN A 18 -15.99 27.29 3.39
C ASN A 18 -14.93 26.30 2.87
N PRO A 19 -13.82 26.77 2.29
CA PRO A 19 -12.83 25.90 1.69
C PRO A 19 -12.25 24.94 2.74
N LEU A 20 -12.02 23.69 2.34
CA LEU A 20 -11.40 22.70 3.23
C LEU A 20 -10.00 23.16 3.65
N PRO A 21 -9.62 22.99 4.93
CA PRO A 21 -8.24 23.21 5.37
C PRO A 21 -7.25 22.38 4.54
N PRO A 22 -6.06 22.90 4.20
CA PRO A 22 -5.09 22.20 3.36
C PRO A 22 -4.70 20.81 3.87
N GLY A 23 -4.53 20.63 5.19
CA GLY A 23 -4.18 19.32 5.73
C GLY A 23 -5.31 18.29 5.60
N ILE A 24 -6.58 18.71 5.74
CA ILE A 24 -7.74 17.85 5.47
C ILE A 24 -7.83 17.50 3.97
N LYS A 25 -7.54 18.45 3.08
CA LYS A 25 -7.50 18.17 1.62
C LYS A 25 -6.47 17.08 1.29
N ILE A 26 -5.27 17.18 1.84
CA ILE A 26 -4.24 16.16 1.65
C ILE A 26 -4.67 14.82 2.24
N LEU A 27 -5.29 14.82 3.41
CA LEU A 27 -5.78 13.59 4.02
C LEU A 27 -6.84 12.89 3.17
N VAL A 28 -7.74 13.66 2.55
CA VAL A 28 -8.74 13.15 1.58
C VAL A 28 -8.04 12.56 0.35
N VAL A 29 -7.08 13.27 -0.25
CA VAL A 29 -6.33 12.78 -1.43
C VAL A 29 -5.55 11.52 -1.09
N TYR A 30 -4.88 11.48 0.07
CA TYR A 30 -4.13 10.33 0.53
C TYR A 30 -5.05 9.12 0.79
N SER A 31 -6.20 9.33 1.44
CA SER A 31 -7.18 8.26 1.67
C SER A 31 -7.77 7.74 0.37
N ALA A 32 -8.01 8.62 -0.61
CA ALA A 32 -8.46 8.23 -1.94
C ALA A 32 -7.40 7.42 -2.70
N LEU A 33 -6.12 7.79 -2.57
CA LEU A 33 -5.02 7.02 -3.13
C LEU A 33 -4.94 5.63 -2.50
N ILE A 34 -5.09 5.49 -1.18
CA ILE A 34 -5.19 4.18 -0.52
C ILE A 34 -6.38 3.39 -1.07
N ALA A 35 -7.57 3.99 -1.13
CA ALA A 35 -8.77 3.33 -1.65
C ALA A 35 -8.59 2.85 -3.10
N PHE A 36 -7.89 3.63 -3.93
CA PHE A 36 -7.51 3.22 -5.28
C PHE A 36 -6.62 1.97 -5.28
N PHE A 37 -5.60 1.90 -4.41
CA PHE A 37 -4.75 0.71 -4.29
C PHE A 37 -5.52 -0.51 -3.77
N TYR A 38 -6.44 -0.35 -2.83
CA TYR A 38 -7.33 -1.43 -2.38
C TYR A 38 -8.20 -1.95 -3.53
N LEU A 39 -8.75 -1.05 -4.34
CA LEU A 39 -9.55 -1.42 -5.51
C LEU A 39 -8.69 -2.15 -6.56
N LEU A 40 -7.49 -1.64 -6.84
CA LEU A 40 -6.54 -2.30 -7.73
C LEU A 40 -6.17 -3.70 -7.23
N TYR A 41 -5.93 -3.84 -5.92
CA TYR A 41 -5.65 -5.12 -5.28
C TYR A 41 -6.82 -6.10 -5.40
N LEU A 42 -8.07 -5.66 -5.20
CA LEU A 42 -9.26 -6.47 -5.40
C LEU A 42 -9.42 -6.95 -6.86
N VAL A 43 -9.06 -6.12 -7.83
CA VAL A 43 -9.17 -6.46 -9.26
C VAL A 43 -8.05 -7.43 -9.69
N LEU A 44 -6.81 -7.17 -9.27
CA LEU A 44 -5.64 -7.97 -9.65
C LEU A 44 -5.50 -9.26 -8.83
N GLY A 45 -5.93 -9.24 -7.57
CA GLY A 45 -5.84 -10.35 -6.61
C GLY A 45 -6.85 -11.47 -6.86
N LYS A 46 -7.58 -11.45 -7.98
CA LYS A 46 -8.65 -12.40 -8.29
C LYS A 46 -8.23 -13.87 -8.17
N THR A 47 -6.99 -14.16 -8.53
CA THR A 47 -6.45 -15.52 -8.63
C THR A 47 -5.96 -16.07 -7.29
N ASN A 48 -5.48 -15.23 -6.36
CA ASN A 48 -4.99 -15.63 -5.04
C ASN A 48 -5.28 -14.50 -4.02
N PRO A 49 -6.51 -14.44 -3.47
CA PRO A 49 -6.89 -13.39 -2.54
C PRO A 49 -6.19 -13.60 -1.19
N ILE A 50 -5.35 -12.64 -0.84
CA ILE A 50 -4.72 -12.52 0.48
C ILE A 50 -5.20 -11.18 1.06
N SER A 51 -5.54 -11.13 2.34
CA SER A 51 -5.94 -9.86 2.95
C SER A 51 -4.73 -8.95 3.18
N LEU A 52 -4.85 -7.65 2.88
CA LEU A 52 -3.88 -6.62 3.23
C LEU A 52 -3.76 -6.44 4.75
N PHE A 53 -4.84 -6.75 5.48
CA PHE A 53 -4.83 -6.86 6.94
C PHE A 53 -4.60 -8.31 7.36
N PHE A 54 -3.65 -8.53 8.28
CA PHE A 54 -3.29 -9.87 8.77
C PHE A 54 -2.76 -10.86 7.71
N GLY A 55 -2.49 -10.43 6.47
CA GLY A 55 -1.71 -11.18 5.49
C GLY A 55 -2.15 -12.65 5.32
N LYS A 56 -1.17 -13.57 5.46
CA LYS A 56 -1.36 -15.03 5.31
C LYS A 56 -2.42 -15.64 6.23
N PHE A 57 -2.84 -14.97 7.30
CA PHE A 57 -3.86 -15.52 8.22
C PHE A 57 -5.28 -15.54 7.62
N ILE A 58 -5.53 -14.72 6.59
CA ILE A 58 -6.85 -14.61 5.98
C ILE A 58 -6.71 -14.77 4.47
N TYR A 59 -7.23 -15.91 3.98
CA TYR A 59 -7.18 -16.29 2.56
C TYR A 59 -8.58 -16.59 2.02
N GLY A 60 -8.70 -16.64 0.69
CA GLY A 60 -9.93 -17.05 0.01
C GLY A 60 -11.06 -16.04 0.14
N ASN A 61 -12.30 -16.53 0.27
CA ASN A 61 -13.50 -15.68 0.33
C ASN A 61 -13.53 -14.75 1.54
N ALA A 62 -12.93 -15.17 2.66
CA ALA A 62 -12.82 -14.34 3.86
C ALA A 62 -11.95 -13.10 3.60
N ALA A 63 -10.87 -13.24 2.82
CA ALA A 63 -10.02 -12.12 2.43
C ALA A 63 -10.80 -11.10 1.60
N TYR A 64 -11.58 -11.54 0.60
CA TYR A 64 -12.43 -10.63 -0.16
C TYR A 64 -13.42 -9.86 0.69
N LEU A 65 -14.10 -10.54 1.63
CA LEU A 65 -15.06 -9.88 2.50
C LEU A 65 -14.39 -8.76 3.31
N ILE A 66 -13.22 -9.03 3.87
CA ILE A 66 -12.45 -8.04 4.64
C ILE A 66 -11.97 -6.89 3.76
N GLU A 67 -11.53 -7.16 2.53
CA GLU A 67 -11.11 -6.13 1.58
C GLU A 67 -12.29 -5.24 1.16
N TYR A 68 -13.47 -5.81 0.91
CA TYR A 68 -14.68 -5.03 0.61
C TYR A 68 -15.11 -4.16 1.78
N LEU A 69 -15.08 -4.70 3.01
CA LEU A 69 -15.38 -3.93 4.22
C LEU A 69 -14.35 -2.82 4.43
N SER A 70 -13.07 -3.11 4.23
CA SER A 70 -11.97 -2.15 4.28
C SER A 70 -12.18 -1.00 3.30
N LEU A 71 -12.53 -1.32 2.06
CA LEU A 71 -12.83 -0.32 1.03
C LEU A 71 -14.05 0.53 1.40
N ALA A 72 -15.12 -0.07 1.92
CA ALA A 72 -16.30 0.64 2.37
C ALA A 72 -16.00 1.61 3.52
N VAL A 73 -15.14 1.20 4.47
CA VAL A 73 -14.66 2.06 5.56
C VAL A 73 -13.82 3.21 5.01
N LEU A 74 -12.91 2.96 4.07
CA LEU A 74 -12.10 4.02 3.43
C LEU A 74 -12.97 5.04 2.67
N ILE A 75 -13.95 4.60 1.90
CA ILE A 75 -14.89 5.48 1.20
C ILE A 75 -15.68 6.33 2.21
N SER A 76 -16.10 5.71 3.31
CA SER A 76 -16.77 6.41 4.42
C SER A 76 -15.86 7.47 5.04
N ILE A 77 -14.59 7.13 5.32
CA ILE A 77 -13.58 8.08 5.82
C ILE A 77 -13.42 9.26 4.85
N ILE A 78 -13.23 9.01 3.56
CA ILE A 78 -13.09 10.06 2.52
C ILE A 78 -14.28 11.01 2.56
N TYR A 79 -15.50 10.47 2.53
CA TYR A 79 -16.73 11.27 2.61
C TYR A 79 -16.80 12.07 3.92
N GLY A 80 -16.52 11.42 5.04
CA GLY A 80 -16.57 12.01 6.38
C GLY A 80 -15.56 13.13 6.56
N LEU A 81 -14.33 12.96 6.07
CA LEU A 81 -13.29 13.99 6.05
C LEU A 81 -13.68 15.17 5.15
N ALA A 82 -14.18 14.88 3.95
CA ALA A 82 -14.59 15.90 2.98
C ALA A 82 -15.74 16.77 3.52
N LYS A 83 -16.68 16.15 4.24
CA LYS A 83 -17.81 16.84 4.88
C LYS A 83 -17.54 17.30 6.31
N ARG A 84 -16.33 17.05 6.84
CA ARG A 84 -15.89 17.38 8.21
C ARG A 84 -16.86 16.87 9.29
N GLN A 85 -17.33 15.64 9.13
CA GLN A 85 -18.25 14.99 10.06
C GLN A 85 -17.52 14.53 11.33
N TYR A 86 -18.17 14.67 12.49
CA TYR A 86 -17.53 14.35 13.77
C TYR A 86 -17.19 12.85 13.93
N TRP A 87 -18.02 11.95 13.40
CA TRP A 87 -17.71 10.51 13.42
C TRP A 87 -16.45 10.16 12.62
N ALA A 88 -16.15 10.93 11.57
CA ALA A 88 -15.00 10.69 10.71
C ALA A 88 -13.68 10.86 11.46
N PHE A 89 -13.65 11.72 12.48
CA PHE A 89 -12.50 11.85 13.38
C PHE A 89 -12.16 10.52 14.05
N TYR A 90 -13.15 9.87 14.69
CA TYR A 90 -12.94 8.61 15.39
C TYR A 90 -12.58 7.47 14.43
N VAL A 91 -13.34 7.34 13.34
CA VAL A 91 -13.11 6.27 12.37
C VAL A 91 -11.74 6.42 11.70
N SER A 92 -11.34 7.63 11.32
CA SER A 92 -10.00 7.88 10.75
C SER A 92 -8.90 7.55 11.76
N LEU A 93 -9.05 8.00 13.01
CA LEU A 93 -8.04 7.75 14.04
C LEU A 93 -7.87 6.25 14.29
N ILE A 94 -8.98 5.51 14.44
CA ILE A 94 -8.94 4.05 14.57
C ILE A 94 -8.29 3.41 13.35
N TRP A 95 -8.68 3.82 12.14
CA TRP A 95 -8.17 3.25 10.89
C TRP A 95 -6.66 3.42 10.74
N PHE A 96 -6.15 4.64 10.87
CA PHE A 96 -4.73 4.92 10.71
C PHE A 96 -3.90 4.34 11.87
N THR A 97 -4.40 4.37 13.11
CA THR A 97 -3.73 3.69 14.23
C THR A 97 -3.68 2.17 14.03
N PHE A 98 -4.78 1.56 13.59
CA PHE A 98 -4.83 0.14 13.28
C PHE A 98 -3.90 -0.22 12.11
N GLY A 99 -3.83 0.63 11.08
CA GLY A 99 -2.88 0.48 9.98
C GLY A 99 -1.42 0.49 10.45
N ALA A 100 -1.06 1.40 11.36
CA ALA A 100 0.28 1.41 11.96
C ALA A 100 0.56 0.13 12.77
N LEU A 101 -0.38 -0.34 13.57
CA LEU A 101 -0.24 -1.57 14.34
C LEU A 101 -0.13 -2.80 13.44
N ASN A 102 -0.96 -2.89 12.38
CA ASN A 102 -0.90 -3.98 11.41
C ASN A 102 0.45 -4.03 10.70
N ALA A 103 1.02 -2.88 10.32
CA ALA A 103 2.34 -2.81 9.72
C ALA A 103 3.46 -3.23 10.69
N LEU A 104 3.36 -2.85 11.97
CA LEU A 104 4.31 -3.31 13.00
C LEU A 104 4.24 -4.83 13.18
N ILE A 105 3.04 -5.40 13.34
CA ILE A 105 2.85 -6.85 13.46
C ILE A 105 3.39 -7.57 12.22
N SER A 106 3.11 -7.05 11.03
CA SER A 106 3.60 -7.59 9.77
C SER A 106 5.13 -7.57 9.70
N LEU A 107 5.78 -6.52 10.19
CA LEU A 107 7.24 -6.45 10.23
C LEU A 107 7.84 -7.55 11.13
N PHE A 108 7.24 -7.82 12.29
CA PHE A 108 7.71 -8.90 13.16
C PHE A 108 7.49 -10.29 12.57
N LEU A 109 6.33 -10.52 11.96
CA LEU A 109 5.96 -11.85 11.46
C LEU A 109 6.60 -12.22 10.12
N PHE A 110 6.73 -11.26 9.18
CA PHE A 110 7.19 -11.55 7.82
C PHE A 110 8.69 -11.32 7.59
N SER A 111 9.43 -10.85 8.60
CA SER A 111 10.87 -10.61 8.48
C SER A 111 11.72 -11.86 8.24
N SER A 112 11.16 -13.06 8.47
CA SER A 112 11.83 -14.35 8.29
C SER A 112 11.43 -15.13 7.03
N GLU A 113 10.31 -14.78 6.37
CA GLU A 113 9.75 -15.62 5.30
C GLU A 113 10.15 -15.18 3.89
N PHE A 114 10.58 -13.93 3.71
CA PHE A 114 10.90 -13.37 2.39
C PHE A 114 12.31 -12.78 2.37
N ASP A 115 13.35 -13.63 2.48
CA ASP A 115 14.76 -13.18 2.51
C ASP A 115 15.14 -12.29 1.32
N VAL A 116 14.57 -12.57 0.14
CA VAL A 116 14.82 -11.83 -1.11
C VAL A 116 14.29 -10.39 -1.06
N LEU A 117 13.12 -10.19 -0.45
CA LEU A 117 12.43 -8.90 -0.39
C LEU A 117 12.47 -8.26 1.00
N LYS A 118 13.19 -8.87 1.95
CA LYS A 118 13.22 -8.48 3.36
C LYS A 118 13.49 -7.00 3.59
N ASN A 119 14.53 -6.46 2.94
CA ASN A 119 14.88 -5.05 3.08
C ASN A 119 13.78 -4.12 2.55
N VAL A 120 13.16 -4.48 1.43
CA VAL A 120 12.04 -3.72 0.84
C VAL A 120 10.82 -3.78 1.76
N LEU A 121 10.52 -4.96 2.31
CA LEU A 121 9.40 -5.17 3.25
C LEU A 121 9.59 -4.41 4.57
N ILE A 122 10.81 -4.40 5.12
CA ILE A 122 11.13 -3.66 6.35
C ILE A 122 10.99 -2.15 6.11
N ILE A 123 11.61 -1.63 5.04
CA ILE A 123 11.55 -0.20 4.73
C ILE A 123 10.12 0.24 4.44
N SER A 124 9.37 -0.52 3.63
CA SER A 124 7.98 -0.22 3.32
C SER A 124 7.09 -0.26 4.57
N SER A 125 7.27 -1.26 5.44
CA SER A 125 6.53 -1.34 6.71
C SER A 125 6.85 -0.15 7.62
N PHE A 126 8.13 0.24 7.73
CA PHE A 126 8.54 1.41 8.50
C PHE A 126 7.92 2.71 7.95
N VAL A 127 7.91 2.88 6.63
CA VAL A 127 7.26 4.01 5.94
C VAL A 127 5.77 4.06 6.27
N VAL A 128 5.08 2.91 6.21
CA VAL A 128 3.66 2.80 6.53
C VAL A 128 3.39 3.16 7.99
N VAL A 129 4.19 2.67 8.93
CA VAL A 129 4.06 3.00 10.37
C VAL A 129 4.21 4.49 10.61
N LEU A 130 5.26 5.12 10.08
CA LEU A 130 5.52 6.54 10.26
C LEU A 130 4.42 7.40 9.65
N LEU A 131 3.97 7.07 8.43
CA LEU A 131 2.96 7.85 7.73
C LEU A 131 1.60 7.75 8.42
N ASN A 132 1.18 6.55 8.80
CA ASN A 132 -0.06 6.35 9.57
C ASN A 132 0.00 7.03 10.94
N GLY A 133 1.15 6.95 11.63
CA GLY A 133 1.36 7.63 12.92
C GLY A 133 1.28 9.15 12.79
N LEU A 134 1.90 9.72 11.76
CA LEU A 134 1.87 11.16 11.49
C LEU A 134 0.47 11.65 11.13
N ILE A 135 -0.28 10.86 10.37
CA ILE A 135 -1.70 11.13 10.05
C ILE A 135 -2.56 11.07 11.31
N ALA A 136 -2.43 10.00 12.12
CA ALA A 136 -3.20 9.86 13.35
C ALA A 136 -2.91 11.03 14.32
N TRP A 137 -1.64 11.42 14.44
CA TRP A 137 -1.24 12.61 15.21
C TRP A 137 -1.89 13.89 14.67
N TYR A 138 -1.88 14.11 13.35
CA TYR A 138 -2.52 15.27 12.74
C TYR A 138 -4.03 15.30 13.00
N VAL A 139 -4.74 14.21 12.72
CA VAL A 139 -6.19 14.07 12.95
C VAL A 139 -6.52 14.35 14.41
N TYR A 140 -5.75 13.81 15.35
CA TYR A 140 -5.89 14.06 16.79
C TYR A 140 -5.68 15.54 17.14
N SER A 141 -4.60 16.14 16.62
CA SER A 141 -4.22 17.53 16.90
C SER A 141 -5.22 18.56 16.37
N GLU A 142 -5.93 18.22 15.29
CA GLU A 142 -6.89 19.07 14.60
C GLU A 142 -8.35 18.60 14.78
N LYS A 143 -8.65 17.91 15.89
CA LYS A 143 -10.02 17.46 16.26
C LYS A 143 -11.10 18.53 16.15
N GLU A 144 -10.73 19.80 16.34
CA GLU A 144 -11.66 20.94 16.29
C GLU A 144 -12.21 21.18 14.88
N TYR A 145 -11.52 20.75 13.81
CA TYR A 145 -12.04 20.79 12.44
C TYR A 145 -13.26 19.91 12.22
N PHE A 146 -13.48 18.91 13.09
CA PHE A 146 -14.59 17.97 13.02
C PHE A 146 -15.75 18.32 13.98
N LYS A 147 -15.52 19.21 14.96
CA LYS A 147 -16.55 19.64 15.92
C LYS A 147 -17.37 20.82 15.41
N VAL A 148 -16.74 21.76 14.71
CA VAL A 148 -17.40 22.99 14.26
C VAL A 148 -17.28 23.13 12.75
N ARG A 149 -18.37 22.81 12.04
CA ARG A 149 -18.43 22.79 10.57
C ARG A 149 -18.09 24.15 9.93
N HIS A 150 -18.33 25.25 10.64
CA HIS A 150 -18.11 26.62 10.16
C HIS A 150 -16.90 27.31 10.77
N LEU A 151 -15.94 26.56 11.33
CA LEU A 151 -14.72 27.15 11.85
C LEU A 151 -13.91 27.75 10.68
N ASN A 152 -14.07 29.06 10.43
CA ASN A 152 -13.17 29.86 9.61
C ASN A 152 -11.88 30.05 10.40
N LYS A 153 -11.08 29.00 10.50
CA LYS A 153 -9.71 29.14 10.98
C LYS A 153 -8.82 29.42 9.77
N GLU A 154 -8.14 30.55 9.83
CA GLU A 154 -6.94 30.80 9.06
C GLU A 154 -6.06 29.54 9.10
N THR A 155 -5.44 29.22 7.96
CA THR A 155 -4.59 28.04 7.82
C THR A 155 -3.57 28.03 8.95
N LYS A 156 -3.64 27.03 9.84
CA LYS A 156 -2.73 26.96 10.97
C LYS A 156 -1.34 26.59 10.49
N ALA A 157 -0.31 27.03 11.20
CA ALA A 157 1.07 26.58 10.96
C ALA A 157 1.19 25.04 10.97
N LYS A 158 0.37 24.36 11.78
CA LYS A 158 0.28 22.89 11.84
C LYS A 158 -0.17 22.26 10.52
N ASP A 159 -1.12 22.86 9.80
CA ASP A 159 -1.57 22.35 8.50
C ASP A 159 -0.43 22.41 7.47
N LYS A 160 0.28 23.55 7.42
CA LYS A 160 1.41 23.72 6.50
C LYS A 160 2.55 22.75 6.83
N PHE A 161 2.88 22.59 8.11
CA PHE A 161 3.87 21.64 8.58
C PHE A 161 3.51 20.21 8.18
N PHE A 162 2.27 19.78 8.47
CA PHE A 162 1.77 18.45 8.11
C PHE A 162 1.85 18.21 6.59
N VAL A 163 1.34 19.16 5.79
CA VAL A 163 1.41 19.11 4.32
C VAL A 163 2.84 18.91 3.85
N TYR A 164 3.78 19.72 4.35
CA TYR A 164 5.18 19.69 3.95
C TYR A 164 5.84 18.36 4.34
N VAL A 165 5.66 17.92 5.59
CA VAL A 165 6.26 16.68 6.09
C VAL A 165 5.70 15.47 5.35
N VAL A 166 4.37 15.35 5.21
CA VAL A 166 3.76 14.23 4.46
C VAL A 166 4.24 14.20 3.02
N SER A 167 4.21 15.34 2.33
CA SER A 167 4.58 15.40 0.91
C SER A 167 6.06 15.03 0.70
N THR A 168 6.95 15.58 1.54
CA THR A 168 8.38 15.29 1.50
C THR A 168 8.63 13.82 1.81
N PHE A 169 7.96 13.29 2.84
CA PHE A 169 8.10 11.90 3.24
C PHE A 169 7.64 10.93 2.15
N ILE A 170 6.52 11.21 1.48
CA ILE A 170 6.04 10.40 0.35
C ILE A 170 7.04 10.43 -0.81
N ILE A 171 7.54 11.61 -1.19
CA ILE A 171 8.51 11.75 -2.28
C ILE A 171 9.78 10.95 -1.97
N VAL A 172 10.35 11.13 -0.77
CA VAL A 172 11.56 10.40 -0.34
C VAL A 172 11.29 8.89 -0.31
N SER A 173 10.13 8.46 0.19
CA SER A 173 9.76 7.04 0.24
C SER A 173 9.68 6.42 -1.15
N ILE A 174 9.06 7.12 -2.11
CA ILE A 174 8.98 6.67 -3.51
C ILE A 174 10.39 6.54 -4.11
N LEU A 175 11.26 7.53 -3.89
CA LEU A 175 12.64 7.49 -4.40
C LEU A 175 13.45 6.34 -3.81
N VAL A 176 13.32 6.09 -2.50
CA VAL A 176 13.97 4.96 -1.82
C VAL A 176 13.45 3.64 -2.38
N LEU A 177 12.12 3.44 -2.44
CA LEU A 177 11.52 2.22 -2.96
C LEU A 177 11.89 1.98 -4.43
N ALA A 178 11.89 3.02 -5.27
CA ALA A 178 12.32 2.93 -6.67
C ALA A 178 13.79 2.54 -6.79
N SER A 179 14.68 3.11 -5.97
CA SER A 179 16.11 2.77 -5.95
C SER A 179 16.33 1.30 -5.58
N PHE A 180 15.69 0.82 -4.50
CA PHE A 180 15.76 -0.59 -4.11
C PHE A 180 15.16 -1.52 -5.17
N GLY A 181 14.03 -1.13 -5.77
CA GLY A 181 13.39 -1.89 -6.85
C GLY A 181 14.26 -2.00 -8.10
N LEU A 182 14.89 -0.90 -8.53
CA LEU A 182 15.82 -0.90 -9.66
C LEU A 182 17.07 -1.73 -9.38
N ASN A 183 17.63 -1.63 -8.17
CA ASN A 183 18.78 -2.42 -7.78
C ASN A 183 18.45 -3.92 -7.75
N PHE A 184 17.27 -4.27 -7.23
CA PHE A 184 16.76 -5.64 -7.26
C PHE A 184 16.59 -6.15 -8.69
N TYR A 185 15.92 -5.38 -9.55
CA TYR A 185 15.70 -5.72 -10.95
C TYR A 185 17.03 -5.95 -11.70
N ASN A 186 17.98 -5.02 -11.57
CA ASN A 186 19.27 -5.12 -12.26
C ASN A 186 20.12 -6.30 -11.75
N THR A 187 20.12 -6.55 -10.45
CA THR A 187 20.83 -7.69 -9.86
C THR A 187 20.22 -9.01 -10.34
N THR A 188 18.90 -9.16 -10.24
CA THR A 188 18.19 -10.36 -10.68
C THR A 188 18.39 -10.60 -12.18
N LEU A 189 18.36 -9.57 -13.02
CA LEU A 189 18.61 -9.70 -14.46
C LEU A 189 20.05 -10.18 -14.77
N LYS A 190 21.05 -9.59 -14.11
CA LYS A 190 22.46 -10.00 -14.27
C LYS A 190 22.67 -11.44 -13.82
N THR A 191 22.12 -11.83 -12.68
CA THR A 191 22.21 -13.19 -12.15
C THR A 191 21.51 -14.18 -13.08
N THR A 192 20.31 -13.83 -13.57
CA THR A 192 19.55 -14.68 -14.50
C THR A 192 20.31 -14.93 -15.79
N ASN A 193 20.81 -13.86 -16.44
CA ASN A 193 21.56 -14.00 -17.70
C ASN A 193 22.85 -14.81 -17.52
N LYS A 194 23.55 -14.62 -16.39
CA LYS A 194 24.74 -15.41 -16.06
C LYS A 194 24.40 -16.89 -15.90
N LEU A 195 23.32 -17.21 -15.18
CA LEU A 195 22.88 -18.58 -14.95
C LEU A 195 22.39 -19.26 -16.23
N ILE A 196 21.66 -18.56 -17.10
CA ILE A 196 21.26 -19.10 -18.42
C ILE A 196 22.50 -19.52 -19.22
N ALA A 197 23.50 -18.63 -19.34
CA ALA A 197 24.72 -18.95 -20.07
C ALA A 197 25.48 -20.14 -19.47
N GLU A 198 25.52 -20.25 -18.13
CA GLU A 198 26.14 -21.41 -17.46
C GLU A 198 25.35 -22.72 -17.69
N LEU A 199 24.01 -22.65 -17.71
CA LEU A 199 23.14 -23.82 -17.87
C LEU A 199 23.13 -24.35 -19.31
N GLU A 200 23.22 -23.48 -20.32
CA GLU A 200 23.35 -23.88 -21.74
C GLU A 200 24.61 -24.72 -22.00
N MET A 201 25.66 -24.53 -21.19
CA MET A 201 26.91 -25.27 -21.28
C MET A 201 26.98 -26.49 -20.36
N SER A 202 25.96 -26.70 -19.50
CA SER A 202 25.99 -27.77 -18.50
C SER A 202 25.26 -29.03 -18.99
N PRO A 203 25.91 -30.21 -18.98
CA PRO A 203 25.26 -31.46 -19.37
C PRO A 203 24.25 -31.96 -18.34
N VAL A 204 24.35 -31.50 -17.08
CA VAL A 204 23.42 -31.87 -16.00
C VAL A 204 23.01 -30.59 -15.22
N PRO A 205 21.97 -29.88 -15.68
CA PRO A 205 21.52 -28.61 -15.11
C PRO A 205 21.23 -28.67 -13.60
N GLU A 206 20.58 -29.73 -13.13
CA GLU A 206 20.16 -29.86 -11.72
C GLU A 206 21.35 -29.92 -10.75
N ILE A 207 22.39 -30.70 -11.08
CA ILE A 207 23.61 -30.79 -10.26
C ILE A 207 24.32 -29.42 -10.22
N HIS A 208 24.30 -28.69 -11.34
CA HIS A 208 24.87 -27.35 -11.40
C HIS A 208 24.14 -26.38 -10.47
N CYS A 209 22.80 -26.38 -10.48
CA CYS A 209 22.01 -25.56 -9.56
C CYS A 209 22.19 -25.96 -8.10
N ALA A 210 22.28 -27.26 -7.79
CA ALA A 210 22.53 -27.75 -6.43
C ALA A 210 23.85 -27.24 -5.82
N SER A 211 24.85 -26.92 -6.66
CA SER A 211 26.13 -26.36 -6.21
C SER A 211 26.08 -24.88 -5.81
N LYS A 212 25.03 -24.15 -6.21
CA LYS A 212 24.83 -22.73 -5.92
C LYS A 212 24.28 -22.54 -4.49
N LYS A 213 24.34 -21.32 -3.97
CA LYS A 213 23.85 -20.98 -2.62
C LYS A 213 22.90 -19.79 -2.63
N GLY A 214 21.94 -19.80 -1.70
CA GLY A 214 20.98 -18.72 -1.50
C GLY A 214 20.17 -18.41 -2.77
N ASN A 215 19.95 -17.12 -3.03
CA ASN A 215 19.12 -16.66 -4.16
C ASN A 215 19.60 -17.15 -5.53
N GLU A 216 20.91 -17.39 -5.72
CA GLU A 216 21.42 -17.91 -7.00
C GLU A 216 20.95 -19.35 -7.25
N LYS A 217 20.86 -20.19 -6.21
CA LYS A 217 20.32 -21.56 -6.30
C LYS A 217 18.85 -21.52 -6.71
N ASP A 218 18.06 -20.69 -6.04
CA ASP A 218 16.62 -20.57 -6.27
C ASP A 218 16.31 -20.05 -7.68
N ILE A 219 17.03 -19.03 -8.14
CA ILE A 219 16.90 -18.51 -9.51
C ILE A 219 17.31 -19.58 -10.52
N CYS A 220 18.36 -20.36 -10.24
CA CYS A 220 18.84 -21.42 -11.13
C CYS A 220 17.77 -22.50 -11.34
N TYR A 221 17.14 -22.99 -10.26
CA TYR A 221 16.04 -23.96 -10.38
C TYR A 221 14.79 -23.38 -11.05
N LEU A 222 14.48 -22.10 -10.80
CA LEU A 222 13.41 -21.40 -11.53
C LEU A 222 13.68 -21.40 -13.04
N ILE A 223 14.92 -21.09 -13.47
CA ILE A 223 15.30 -21.11 -14.89
C ILE A 223 15.15 -22.51 -15.47
N ILE A 224 15.62 -23.55 -14.77
CA ILE A 224 15.45 -24.95 -15.22
C ILE A 224 13.98 -25.27 -15.43
N SER A 225 13.10 -24.90 -14.50
CA SER A 225 11.66 -25.17 -14.61
C SER A 225 11.05 -24.56 -15.87
N ILE A 226 11.53 -23.38 -16.28
CA ILE A 226 11.10 -22.69 -17.49
C ILE A 226 11.69 -23.36 -18.74
N MET A 227 12.99 -23.73 -18.72
CA MET A 227 13.65 -24.41 -19.84
C MET A 227 13.04 -25.78 -20.14
N LEU A 228 12.57 -26.51 -19.12
CA LEU A 228 11.91 -27.80 -19.25
C LEU A 228 10.40 -27.68 -19.56
N ASN A 229 9.91 -26.52 -19.98
CA ASN A 229 8.50 -26.25 -20.27
C ASN A 229 7.54 -26.66 -19.15
N GLY A 230 8.00 -26.62 -17.90
CA GLY A 230 7.19 -26.96 -16.74
C GLY A 230 6.79 -28.43 -16.59
N GLU A 231 7.48 -29.36 -17.26
CA GLU A 231 7.13 -30.80 -17.18
C GLU A 231 7.44 -31.44 -15.82
N ASN A 232 8.29 -30.82 -14.99
CA ASN A 232 8.80 -31.45 -13.77
C ASN A 232 8.58 -30.56 -12.53
N SER A 233 7.48 -30.81 -11.80
CA SER A 233 7.11 -30.07 -10.58
C SER A 233 8.16 -30.16 -9.47
N ASP A 234 8.92 -31.25 -9.47
CA ASP A 234 9.90 -31.58 -8.43
C ASP A 234 11.06 -30.59 -8.41
N VAL A 235 11.32 -29.92 -9.55
CA VAL A 235 12.33 -28.84 -9.65
C VAL A 235 11.96 -27.66 -8.75
N CYS A 236 10.67 -27.33 -8.66
CA CYS A 236 10.20 -26.22 -7.81
C CYS A 236 10.28 -26.55 -6.31
N GLU A 237 10.34 -27.82 -5.93
CA GLU A 237 10.48 -28.21 -4.51
C GLU A 237 11.85 -27.86 -3.94
N ASN A 238 12.88 -27.86 -4.78
CA ASN A 238 14.28 -27.56 -4.43
C ASN A 238 14.58 -26.07 -4.21
N ILE A 239 13.59 -25.20 -4.44
CA ILE A 239 13.66 -23.75 -4.21
C ILE A 239 13.34 -23.46 -2.74
N ASP A 240 14.26 -22.77 -2.06
CA ASP A 240 14.14 -22.44 -0.64
C ASP A 240 13.27 -21.19 -0.43
N SER A 241 13.38 -20.18 -1.30
CA SER A 241 12.57 -18.95 -1.21
C SER A 241 11.12 -19.17 -1.63
N ASP A 242 10.17 -18.88 -0.73
CA ASP A 242 8.73 -18.85 -1.01
C ASP A 242 8.37 -18.02 -2.25
N PHE A 243 9.06 -16.90 -2.48
CA PHE A 243 8.83 -16.01 -3.62
C PHE A 243 9.16 -16.70 -4.95
N TYR A 244 10.36 -17.28 -5.05
CA TYR A 244 10.78 -17.98 -6.27
C TYR A 244 10.02 -19.29 -6.46
N LYS A 245 9.71 -20.00 -5.36
CA LYS A 245 8.93 -21.24 -5.37
C LYS A 245 7.51 -21.00 -5.91
N MET A 246 6.85 -19.95 -5.42
CA MET A 246 5.53 -19.55 -5.93
C MET A 246 5.58 -19.14 -7.41
N THR A 247 6.66 -18.47 -7.82
CA THR A 247 6.87 -18.07 -9.22
C THR A 247 7.07 -19.29 -10.11
N CYS A 248 7.85 -20.28 -9.64
CA CYS A 248 8.09 -21.55 -10.32
C CYS A 248 6.79 -22.32 -10.55
N TYR A 249 5.98 -22.52 -9.51
CA TYR A 249 4.68 -23.19 -9.66
C TYR A 249 3.70 -22.45 -10.57
N ARG A 250 3.83 -21.13 -10.69
CA ARG A 250 3.01 -20.33 -11.62
C ARG A 250 3.46 -20.51 -13.07
N SER A 251 4.75 -20.74 -13.34
CA SER A 251 5.23 -21.01 -14.70
C SER A 251 4.91 -22.43 -15.19
N LEU A 252 4.53 -23.36 -14.29
CA LEU A 252 4.06 -24.70 -14.68
C LEU A 252 2.59 -24.75 -15.16
N LYS A 253 1.84 -23.66 -15.01
CA LYS A 253 0.41 -23.56 -15.38
C LYS A 253 0.22 -22.85 -16.70
#